data_AF-A0A970H553-F1
#
_entry.id   AF-A0A970H553-F1
#
_cell.length_a   1.000
_cell.length_b   1.000
_cell.length_c   1.000
_cell.angle_alpha   90.00
_cell.angle_beta   90.00
_cell.angle_gamma   90.00
#
_symmetry.space_group_name_H-M   'P 1'
#
loop_
_entity.id
_entity.type
_entity.pdbx_description
1 polymer ?
#
loop_
_entity_poly.entity_id
_entity_poly.type
_entity_poly.pdbx_seq_one_letter_code
_entity_poly.pdbx_strand_id
1 'polypeptide(L)'
;GQHQSLYIKAILDGFTSIAFAATMGVGVCLSALPVLLYQGIIALAAGTLKPFLGPEVISELSGVGGMLIIAISLNMLELVKIKVANFLPAFVFVILLAGVILPAIF
;
A
#
# COMPACT_ATOMS: atom_id res chain seq x y z
N GLY A 1 -14.94 -9.92 8.65
CA GLY A 1 -13.75 -9.12 8.28
C GLY A 1 -13.85 -8.76 6.83
N GLN A 2 -13.83 -7.48 6.48
CA GLN A 2 -13.82 -7.07 5.07
C GLN A 2 -12.38 -7.15 4.56
N HIS A 3 -11.98 -8.31 4.06
CA HIS A 3 -10.62 -8.56 3.53
C HIS A 3 -10.44 -8.09 2.08
N GLN A 4 -11.36 -7.26 1.58
CA GLN A 4 -11.39 -6.81 0.19
C GLN A 4 -10.10 -6.11 -0.24
N SER A 5 -9.52 -5.29 0.64
CA SER A 5 -8.22 -4.64 0.37
C SER A 5 -7.07 -5.64 0.19
N LEU A 6 -7.11 -6.77 0.91
CA LEU A 6 -6.07 -7.80 0.82
C LEU A 6 -6.20 -8.59 -0.48
N TYR A 7 -7.44 -8.90 -0.90
CA TYR A 7 -7.70 -9.55 -2.18
C TYR A 7 -7.27 -8.70 -3.37
N ILE A 8 -7.59 -7.40 -3.35
CA ILE A 8 -7.16 -6.47 -4.42
C ILE A 8 -5.64 -6.47 -4.53
N LYS A 9 -4.92 -6.44 -3.40
CA LYS A 9 -3.47 -6.49 -3.41
C LYS A 9 -2.91 -7.81 -3.95
N ALA A 10 -3.48 -8.94 -3.55
CA ALA A 10 -3.05 -10.25 -4.04
C ALA A 10 -3.22 -10.40 -5.56
N ILE A 11 -4.30 -9.86 -6.13
CA ILE A 11 -4.51 -9.83 -7.59
C ILE A 11 -3.46 -8.94 -8.26
N LEU A 12 -3.15 -7.78 -7.68
CA LEU A 12 -2.14 -6.87 -8.20
C LEU A 12 -0.74 -7.52 -8.21
N ASP A 13 -0.32 -8.10 -7.09
CA ASP A 13 0.97 -8.79 -6.96
C ASP A 13 1.03 -10.01 -7.90
N GLY A 14 -0.09 -10.73 -8.09
CA GLY A 14 -0.20 -11.82 -9.06
C GLY A 14 -0.01 -11.37 -10.52
N PHE A 15 -0.76 -10.35 -10.95
CA PHE A 15 -0.67 -9.83 -12.32
C PHE A 15 0.73 -9.25 -12.62
N THR A 16 1.28 -8.48 -11.68
CA THR A 16 2.63 -7.90 -11.82
C THR A 16 3.71 -8.98 -11.84
N SER A 17 3.58 -10.04 -11.04
CA SER A 17 4.54 -11.16 -11.07
C SER A 17 4.56 -11.89 -12.42
N ILE A 18 3.40 -12.03 -13.10
CA ILE A 18 3.33 -12.63 -14.44
C ILE A 18 4.04 -11.73 -15.46
N ALA A 19 3.77 -10.42 -15.42
CA ALA A 19 4.41 -9.44 -16.30
C ALA A 19 5.93 -9.37 -16.09
N PHE A 20 6.38 -9.39 -14.82
CA PHE A 20 7.80 -9.41 -14.49
C PHE A 20 8.44 -10.78 -14.77
N ALA A 21 7.73 -11.90 -14.65
CA ALA A 21 8.27 -13.21 -14.97
C ALA A 21 8.54 -13.37 -16.48
N ALA A 22 7.71 -12.75 -17.32
CA ALA A 22 7.92 -12.72 -18.77
C ALA A 22 9.19 -11.94 -19.17
N THR A 23 9.63 -10.98 -18.36
CA THR A 23 10.80 -10.11 -18.65
C THR A 23 12.06 -10.52 -17.89
N MET A 24 11.92 -10.95 -16.62
CA MET A 24 13.02 -11.25 -15.69
C MET A 24 13.15 -12.74 -15.34
N GLY A 25 12.27 -13.61 -15.87
CA GLY A 25 12.34 -15.07 -15.77
C GLY A 25 12.12 -15.63 -14.36
N VAL A 26 12.82 -16.72 -14.05
CA VAL A 26 12.71 -17.49 -12.78
C VAL A 26 13.09 -16.66 -11.54
N GLY A 27 13.78 -15.53 -11.73
CA GLY A 27 14.14 -14.61 -10.64
C GLY A 27 12.93 -14.03 -9.89
N VAL A 28 11.75 -14.00 -10.50
CA VAL A 28 10.51 -13.55 -9.84
C VAL A 28 10.06 -14.51 -8.75
N CYS A 29 10.19 -15.83 -8.94
CA CYS A 29 9.88 -16.80 -7.90
C CYS A 29 10.76 -16.62 -6.65
N LEU A 30 12.04 -16.26 -6.85
CA LEU A 30 12.97 -15.94 -5.77
C LEU A 30 12.61 -14.65 -5.01
N SER A 31 11.86 -13.73 -5.63
CA SER A 31 11.42 -12.48 -5.00
C SER A 31 10.34 -12.67 -3.93
N ALA A 32 9.69 -13.85 -3.87
CA ALA A 32 8.69 -14.15 -2.84
C ALA A 32 9.28 -14.03 -1.42
N LEU A 33 10.54 -14.42 -1.22
CA LEU A 33 11.26 -14.34 0.06
C LEU A 33 11.43 -12.89 0.56
N PRO A 34 12.08 -11.98 -0.19
CA PRO A 34 12.22 -10.58 0.23
C PRO A 34 10.87 -9.85 0.31
N VAL A 35 9.90 -10.16 -0.56
CA VAL A 35 8.55 -9.57 -0.49
C VAL A 35 7.85 -9.99 0.80
N LEU A 36 7.92 -11.28 1.16
CA LEU A 36 7.32 -11.80 2.39
C LEU A 36 7.95 -11.16 3.64
N LEU A 37 9.28 -10.97 3.65
CA LEU A 37 9.95 -10.26 4.73
C LEU A 37 9.51 -8.80 4.82
N TYR A 38 9.55 -8.05 3.71
CA TYR A 38 9.21 -6.64 3.70
C TYR A 38 7.74 -6.39 4.06
N GLN A 39 6.81 -7.09 3.41
CA GLN A 39 5.38 -6.96 3.68
C GLN A 39 5.02 -7.50 5.08
N GLY A 40 5.66 -8.59 5.52
CA GLY A 40 5.43 -9.19 6.83
C GLY A 40 5.85 -8.27 7.98
N ILE A 41 7.03 -7.64 7.88
CA ILE A 41 7.50 -6.68 8.88
C ILE A 41 6.55 -5.49 8.96
N ILE A 42 6.13 -4.94 7.81
CA ILE A 42 5.19 -3.81 7.78
C ILE A 42 3.83 -4.20 8.37
N ALA A 43 3.31 -5.40 8.08
CA ALA A 43 2.04 -5.87 8.62
C ALA A 43 2.10 -6.05 10.15
N LEU A 44 3.20 -6.59 10.67
CA LEU A 44 3.41 -6.73 12.11
C LEU A 44 3.53 -5.36 12.80
N ALA A 45 4.30 -4.44 12.21
CA ALA A 45 4.43 -3.07 12.71
C ALA A 45 3.08 -2.30 12.67
N ALA A 46 2.29 -2.49 11.61
CA ALA A 46 0.96 -1.91 11.54
C ALA A 46 0.03 -2.45 12.64
N GLY A 47 0.19 -3.73 13.01
CA GLY A 47 -0.54 -4.34 14.13
C GLY A 47 -0.27 -3.67 15.48
N THR A 48 0.99 -3.27 15.75
CA THR A 48 1.36 -2.56 16.98
C THR A 48 0.99 -1.08 16.98
N LEU A 49 0.92 -0.47 15.79
CA LEU A 49 0.48 0.92 15.59
C LEU A 49 -1.05 1.05 15.64
N LYS A 50 -1.80 -0.01 15.33
CA LYS A 50 -3.27 -0.02 15.30
C LYS A 50 -3.99 0.61 16.52
N PRO A 51 -3.54 0.45 17.78
CA PRO A 51 -4.18 1.08 18.94
C PRO A 51 -4.06 2.61 18.96
N PHE A 52 -3.08 3.16 18.24
CA PHE A 52 -2.82 4.61 18.16
C PHE A 52 -3.55 5.28 16.98
N LEU A 53 -4.09 4.49 16.05
CA LEU A 53 -4.82 4.99 14.90
C LEU A 53 -6.32 4.76 15.10
N GLY A 54 -7.05 5.84 15.38
CA GLY A 54 -8.51 5.83 15.47
C GLY A 54 -9.17 5.36 14.16
N PRO A 55 -10.44 4.91 14.22
CA PRO A 55 -11.15 4.40 13.06
C PRO A 55 -11.25 5.41 11.91
N GLU A 56 -11.32 6.71 12.21
CA GLU A 56 -11.36 7.76 11.18
C GLU A 56 -10.01 7.90 10.46
N VAL A 57 -8.90 7.84 11.20
CA VAL A 57 -7.55 7.89 10.61
C VAL A 57 -7.30 6.69 9.69
N ILE A 58 -7.81 5.50 10.06
CA ILE A 58 -7.72 4.29 9.23
C ILE A 58 -8.51 4.46 7.92
N SER A 59 -9.67 5.13 7.96
CA SER A 59 -10.47 5.41 6.76
C SER A 59 -9.71 6.31 5.78
N GLU A 60 -9.14 7.41 6.28
CA GLU A 60 -8.33 8.33 5.47
C GLU A 60 -7.08 7.66 4.88
N LEU A 61 -6.38 6.85 5.70
CA LEU A 61 -5.23 6.07 5.23
C LEU A 61 -5.61 5.08 4.13
N SER A 62 -6.77 4.43 4.24
CA SER A 62 -7.26 3.49 3.24
C SER A 62 -7.62 4.22 1.94
N GLY A 63 -8.22 5.42 2.03
CA GLY A 63 -8.53 6.26 0.87
C GLY A 63 -7.27 6.70 0.10
N VAL A 64 -6.26 7.22 0.81
CA VAL A 64 -4.98 7.62 0.20
C VAL A 64 -4.24 6.41 -0.38
N GLY A 65 -4.23 5.28 0.34
CA GLY A 65 -3.63 4.04 -0.14
C GLY A 65 -4.29 3.52 -1.42
N GLY A 66 -5.62 3.57 -1.51
CA GLY A 66 -6.36 3.21 -2.71
C GLY A 66 -5.97 4.07 -3.93
N MET A 67 -5.86 5.39 -3.75
CA MET A 67 -5.40 6.28 -4.83
C MET A 67 -3.97 5.98 -5.29
N LEU A 68 -3.05 5.69 -4.36
CA LEU A 68 -1.67 5.32 -4.71
C LEU A 68 -1.61 4.01 -5.49
N ILE A 69 -2.42 3.01 -5.12
CA ILE A 69 -2.52 1.74 -5.88
C ILE A 69 -3.00 2.01 -7.31
N ILE A 70 -4.02 2.85 -7.50
CA ILE A 70 -4.49 3.24 -8.84
C ILE A 70 -3.36 3.92 -9.64
N ALA A 71 -2.61 4.83 -9.01
CA ALA A 71 -1.47 5.48 -9.66
C ALA A 71 -0.37 4.50 -10.07
N ILE A 72 -0.07 3.48 -9.24
CA ILE A 72 0.90 2.42 -9.58
C ILE A 72 0.39 1.62 -10.79
N SER A 73 -0.89 1.23 -10.80
CA SER A 73 -1.49 0.49 -11.90
C SER A 73 -1.41 1.28 -13.22
N LEU A 74 -1.78 2.56 -13.21
CA LEU A 74 -1.66 3.43 -14.39
C LEU A 74 -0.20 3.61 -14.85
N ASN A 75 0.74 3.63 -13.91
CA ASN A 75 2.17 3.71 -14.22
C ASN A 75 2.68 2.42 -14.87
N MET A 76 2.22 1.26 -14.42
CA MET A 76 2.56 -0.04 -15.01
C MET A 76 1.95 -0.24 -16.41
N LEU A 77 0.80 0.38 -16.69
CA LEU A 77 0.21 0.42 -18.04
C LEU A 77 0.93 1.41 -18.97
N GLU A 78 1.99 2.08 -18.50
CA GLU A 78 2.74 3.13 -19.22
C GLU A 78 1.90 4.33 -19.70
N LEU A 79 0.65 4.45 -19.24
CA LEU A 79 -0.26 5.55 -19.60
C LEU A 79 0.14 6.86 -18.94
N VAL A 80 0.74 6.80 -17.73
CA VAL A 80 1.17 7.98 -16.99
C VAL A 80 2.50 7.72 -16.28
N LYS A 81 3.50 8.59 -16.47
CA LYS A 81 4.81 8.49 -15.79
C LYS A 81 4.83 9.31 -14.50
N ILE A 82 4.18 8.79 -13.46
CA ILE A 82 4.19 9.40 -12.12
C ILE A 82 5.16 8.62 -11.23
N LYS A 83 6.08 9.32 -10.56
CA LYS A 83 6.93 8.73 -9.53
C LYS A 83 6.12 8.53 -8.24
N VAL A 84 5.30 7.47 -8.19
CA VAL A 84 4.40 7.21 -7.06
C VAL A 84 5.14 7.11 -5.73
N ALA A 85 6.40 6.66 -5.76
CA ALA A 85 7.27 6.63 -4.58
C ALA A 85 7.44 8.00 -3.90
N ASN A 86 7.39 9.11 -4.65
CA ASN A 86 7.50 10.46 -4.08
C ASN A 86 6.26 10.87 -3.27
N PHE A 87 5.14 10.15 -3.44
CA PHE A 87 3.89 10.38 -2.73
C PHE A 87 3.74 9.50 -1.48
N LEU A 88 4.70 8.61 -1.17
CA LEU A 88 4.71 7.86 0.09
C LEU A 88 4.65 8.74 1.35
N PRO A 89 5.29 9.92 1.41
CA PRO A 89 5.16 10.83 2.56
C PRO A 89 3.72 11.25 2.85
N ALA A 90 2.80 11.14 1.89
CA ALA A 90 1.38 11.45 2.09
C ALA A 90 0.77 10.65 3.25
N PHE A 91 1.20 9.40 3.49
CA PHE A 91 0.73 8.63 4.65
C PHE A 91 1.15 9.25 6.00
N VAL A 92 2.35 9.83 6.07
CA VAL A 92 2.82 10.55 7.26
C VAL A 92 1.99 11.81 7.47
N PHE A 93 1.68 12.53 6.38
CA PHE A 93 0.79 13.69 6.44
C PHE A 93 -0.62 13.31 6.91
N VAL A 94 -1.21 12.22 6.43
CA VAL A 94 -2.53 11.76 6.90
C VAL A 94 -2.51 11.46 8.39
N ILE A 95 -1.49 10.76 8.90
CA ILE A 95 -1.40 10.43 10.33
C ILE A 95 -1.23 11.70 11.18
N LEU A 96 -0.39 12.65 10.75
CA LEU A 96 -0.21 13.93 11.45
C LEU A 96 -1.48 14.78 11.41
N LEU A 97 -2.10 14.91 10.23
CA LEU A 97 -3.22 15.81 10.04
C LEU A 97 -4.51 15.25 10.66
N ALA A 98 -4.85 13.99 10.36
CA ALA A 98 -6.03 13.34 10.91
C ALA A 98 -5.86 13.01 12.41
N GLY A 99 -4.63 12.69 12.85
CA GLY A 99 -4.34 12.48 14.28
C GLY A 99 -4.41 13.75 15.13
N VAL A 100 -4.25 14.95 14.55
CA VAL A 100 -4.26 16.23 15.27
C VAL A 100 -5.58 17.00 15.08
N ILE A 101 -6.15 17.02 13.87
CA ILE A 101 -7.34 17.83 13.55
C ILE A 101 -8.64 17.14 13.98
N LEU A 102 -8.73 15.83 13.84
CA LEU A 102 -9.95 15.07 14.17
C LEU A 102 -10.28 15.06 15.68
N PRO A 103 -9.31 14.96 16.62
CA PRO A 103 -9.59 15.16 18.04
C PRO A 103 -9.79 16.63 18.45
N ALA A 104 -9.60 17.60 17.53
CA ALA A 104 -9.85 19.02 17.80
C ALA A 104 -11.24 19.49 17.34
N ILE A 105 -11.94 18.69 16.53
CA ILE A 105 -13.27 18.98 15.98
C ILE A 105 -14.39 18.25 16.75
N PHE A 106 -14.05 17.20 17.52
CA PHE A 106 -14.95 16.43 18.38
C PHE A 106 -14.62 16.59 19.87
#